data_AF-M0IN73-F1
#
_entry.id   AF-M0IN73-F1
#
_cell.length_a   1.000
_cell.length_b   1.000
_cell.length_c   1.000
_cell.angle_alpha   90.00
_cell.angle_beta   90.00
_cell.angle_gamma   90.00
#
_symmetry.space_group_name_H-M   'P 1'
#
loop_
_entity.id
_entity.type
_entity.pdbx_description
1 polymer ?
#
loop_
_entity_poly.entity_id
_entity_poly.type
_entity_poly.pdbx_seq_one_letter_code
_entity_poly.pdbx_strand_id
1 'polypeptide(L)' 'MSQSTRLLDSFDTDDCTYCDGDLVVEDYKNNDAIVCDDCGTPAVQLW' A
#
# COMPACT_ATOMS: atom_id res chain seq x y z
N MET A 1 4.68 17.73 -3.49
CA MET A 1 3.92 16.62 -4.09
C MET A 1 4.75 15.36 -3.86
N SER A 2 4.34 14.58 -2.85
CA SER A 2 5.14 13.48 -2.26
C SER A 2 5.26 12.31 -3.24
N GLN A 3 6.44 11.68 -3.33
CA GLN A 3 6.70 10.58 -4.27
C GLN A 3 5.77 9.37 -4.04
N SER A 4 5.24 9.20 -2.83
CA SER A 4 4.41 8.07 -2.41
C SER A 4 3.10 7.92 -3.19
N THR A 5 2.48 9.01 -3.67
CA THR A 5 1.23 8.94 -4.45
C THR A 5 1.42 8.27 -5.81
N ARG A 6 2.60 8.38 -6.43
CA ARG A 6 2.86 7.77 -7.75
C ARG A 6 3.01 6.24 -7.68
N LEU A 7 3.35 5.71 -6.50
CA LEU A 7 3.47 4.27 -6.30
C LEU A 7 2.09 3.63 -6.20
N LEU A 8 1.16 4.24 -5.47
CA LEU A 8 -0.26 3.81 -5.46
C LEU A 8 -0.90 3.94 -6.84
N ASP A 9 -0.62 5.02 -7.59
CA ASP A 9 -1.12 5.21 -8.97
C ASP A 9 -0.66 4.10 -9.95
N SER A 10 0.39 3.33 -9.61
CA SER A 10 0.82 2.16 -10.39
C SER A 10 0.10 0.86 -10.01
N PHE A 11 -0.63 0.85 -8.90
CA PHE A 11 -1.59 -0.22 -8.60
C PHE A 11 -2.87 0.11 -9.35
N ASP A 12 -3.24 -0.77 -10.27
CA ASP A 12 -4.49 -0.66 -11.05
C ASP A 12 -5.73 -0.65 -10.13
N THR A 13 -5.57 -1.15 -8.90
CA THR A 13 -6.59 -1.17 -7.86
C THR A 13 -5.95 -0.93 -6.49
N ASP A 14 -6.40 0.10 -5.79
CA ASP A 14 -6.05 0.35 -4.38
C ASP A 14 -6.82 -0.58 -3.41
N ASP A 15 -7.40 -1.68 -3.90
CA ASP A 15 -8.28 -2.55 -3.11
C ASP A 15 -7.55 -3.82 -2.69
N CYS A 16 -7.74 -4.25 -1.44
CA CYS A 16 -7.08 -5.43 -0.93
C CYS A 16 -7.64 -6.70 -1.59
N THR A 17 -6.75 -7.56 -2.08
CA THR A 17 -7.18 -8.87 -2.65
C THR A 17 -7.79 -9.81 -1.61
N TYR A 18 -7.57 -9.57 -0.31
CA TYR A 18 -7.98 -10.47 0.76
C TYR A 18 -9.22 -9.99 1.54
N CYS A 19 -9.54 -8.71 1.51
CA CYS A 19 -10.70 -8.11 2.19
C CYS A 19 -11.16 -6.85 1.45
N ASP A 20 -12.33 -6.29 1.76
CA ASP A 20 -12.83 -5.03 1.21
C ASP A 20 -12.13 -3.77 1.79
N GLY A 21 -10.85 -3.88 2.13
CA GLY A 21 -10.07 -2.80 2.74
C GLY A 21 -9.17 -2.11 1.73
N ASP A 22 -8.95 -0.81 1.89
CA ASP A 22 -8.07 -0.05 1.01
C ASP A 22 -6.58 -0.29 1.29
N LEU A 23 -5.77 -0.26 0.23
CA LEU A 23 -4.33 -0.31 0.25
C LEU A 23 -3.77 1.10 0.40
N VAL A 24 -2.96 1.30 1.44
CA VAL A 24 -2.33 2.58 1.73
C VAL A 24 -0.81 2.44 1.78
N VAL A 25 -0.09 3.50 1.41
CA VAL A 25 1.36 3.56 1.60
C VAL A 25 1.63 3.99 3.03
N GLU A 26 2.23 3.10 3.79
CA GLU A 26 2.64 3.30 5.18
C GLU A 26 4.14 3.02 5.33
N ASP A 27 4.77 3.61 6.36
CA ASP A 27 6.15 3.30 6.71
C ASP A 27 6.19 1.93 7.41
N TYR A 28 6.70 0.92 6.72
CA TYR A 28 6.86 -0.42 7.24
C TYR A 28 8.33 -0.78 7.37
N LYS A 29 8.81 -0.81 8.62
CA LYS A 29 10.20 -1.14 8.98
C LYS A 29 11.24 -0.21 8.33
N ASN A 30 11.02 1.10 8.35
CA ASN A 30 11.88 2.13 7.75
C ASN A 30 11.92 2.10 6.21
N ASN A 31 10.93 1.48 5.58
CA ASN A 31 10.73 1.54 4.14
C ASN A 31 9.27 1.80 3.85
N ASP A 32 8.97 2.52 2.78
CA ASP A 32 7.60 2.64 2.30
C ASP A 32 7.08 1.26 1.88
N ALA A 33 5.92 0.87 2.38
CA ALA A 33 5.25 -0.35 1.93
C ALA A 33 3.77 -0.08 1.73
N ILE A 34 3.17 -0.85 0.83
CA ILE A 34 1.74 -0.79 0.61
C ILE A 34 1.09 -1.87 1.46
N VAL A 35 0.31 -1.43 2.44
CA VAL A 35 -0.34 -2.28 3.44
C VAL A 35 -1.83 -1.96 3.44
N CYS A 36 -2.66 -2.99 3.60
CA CYS A 36 -4.09 -2.78 3.79
C CYS A 36 -4.37 -2.16 5.16
N ASP A 37 -5.15 -1.07 5.20
CA ASP A 37 -5.53 -0.37 6.44
C ASP A 37 -6.45 -1.23 7.33
N ASP A 38 -7.26 -2.10 6.71
CA ASP A 38 -8.29 -2.86 7.43
C ASP A 38 -7.74 -4.17 8.04
N CYS A 39 -7.04 -4.98 7.23
CA CYS A 39 -6.52 -6.28 7.65
C CYS A 39 -5.01 -6.31 7.94
N GLY A 40 -4.27 -5.25 7.60
CA GLY A 40 -2.82 -5.17 7.78
C GLY A 40 -2.01 -6.05 6.81
N THR A 41 -2.65 -6.61 5.77
CA THR A 41 -1.96 -7.46 4.80
C THR A 41 -1.04 -6.61 3.92
N PRO A 42 0.28 -6.92 3.86
CA PRO A 42 1.18 -6.23 2.95
C PRO A 42 0.97 -6.71 1.51
N ALA A 43 0.67 -5.79 0.60
CA ALA A 43 0.51 -6.09 -0.81
C ALA A 43 1.85 -6.09 -1.54
N VAL A 44 2.69 -5.07 -1.29
CA VAL A 44 4.03 -4.93 -1.87
C VAL A 44 4.97 -4.25 -0.88
N GLN A 45 6.19 -4.79 -0.79
CA GLN A 45 7.28 -4.20 -0.03
C GLN A 45 8.20 -3.45 -1.01
N LEU A 46 8.40 -2.14 -0.80
CA LEU A 46 9.35 -1.37 -1.60
C LEU A 46 10.73 -1.48 -0.92
N TRP A 47 11.75 -1.72 -1.74
CA TRP A 47 13.16 -1.92 -1.36
C TRP A 47 14.08 -0.99 -2.13
#